data_AF-A0A9Q3CS01-F1
#
_entry.id   AF-A0A9Q3CS01-F1
#
_cell.length_a   1.000
_cell.length_b   1.000
_cell.length_c   1.000
_cell.angle_alpha   90.00
_cell.angle_beta   90.00
_cell.angle_gamma   90.00
#
_symmetry.space_group_name_H-M   'P 1'
#
loop_
_entity.id
_entity.type
_entity.pdbx_description
1 polymer ?
#
loop_
_entity_poly.entity_id
_entity_poly.type
_entity_poly.pdbx_seq_one_letter_code
_entity_poly.pdbx_strand_id
1 'polypeptide(L)'
;MLRGPPYPASLETRKEIEKQINELLDMDFIGKIGHNEIVEITTPVLITWHDGKSRLCGDFRALNNYTKADRYPISRIPHALEKLAIAKYITKMDCMKGFHKN
;
A
#
# COMPACT_ATOMS: atom_id res chain seq x y z
N MET A 1 1.82 20.94 -8.39
CA MET A 1 1.56 19.63 -9.03
C MET A 1 2.40 18.60 -8.31
N LEU A 2 1.80 17.54 -7.76
CA LEU A 2 2.51 16.49 -7.04
C LEU A 2 3.14 15.52 -8.04
N ARG A 3 4.07 16.00 -8.87
CA ARG A 3 4.79 15.16 -9.84
C ARG A 3 6.26 15.07 -9.45
N GLY A 4 6.74 13.85 -9.20
CA GLY A 4 8.15 13.57 -8.93
C GLY A 4 8.72 12.62 -9.98
N PRO A 5 10.01 12.78 -10.36
CA PRO A 5 10.69 11.77 -11.16
C PRO A 5 10.82 10.46 -10.36
N PRO A 6 10.97 9.30 -11.03
CA PRO A 6 11.30 8.06 -10.35
C PRO A 6 12.63 8.17 -9.60
N TYR A 7 12.76 7.47 -8.47
CA TYR A 7 14.02 7.40 -7.76
C TYR A 7 15.09 6.64 -8.56
N PRO A 8 16.37 7.02 -8.46
CA PRO A 8 17.46 6.19 -8.96
C PRO A 8 17.42 4.79 -8.32
N ALA A 9 17.60 3.76 -9.13
CA ALA A 9 17.56 2.37 -8.68
C ALA A 9 18.64 1.57 -9.43
N SER A 10 19.27 0.61 -8.73
CA SER A 10 20.19 -0.34 -9.34
C SER A 10 19.45 -1.25 -10.33
N LEU A 11 20.19 -1.95 -11.20
CA LEU A 11 19.61 -2.90 -12.14
C LEU A 11 18.81 -4.00 -11.43
N GLU A 12 19.32 -4.51 -10.30
CA GLU A 12 18.64 -5.52 -9.50
C GLU A 12 17.33 -4.99 -8.91
N THR A 13 17.36 -3.79 -8.33
CA THR A 13 16.16 -3.14 -7.79
C THR A 13 15.14 -2.87 -8.87
N ARG A 14 15.55 -2.43 -10.07
CA ARG A 14 14.63 -2.20 -11.20
C ARG A 14 13.95 -3.49 -11.65
N LYS A 15 14.69 -4.59 -11.76
CA LYS A 15 14.11 -5.91 -12.10
C LYS A 15 13.07 -6.34 -11.07
N GLU A 16 13.35 -6.12 -9.79
CA GLU A 16 12.41 -6.47 -8.72
C GLU A 16 11.16 -5.55 -8.73
N ILE A 17 11.32 -4.26 -9.01
CA ILE A 17 10.19 -3.33 -9.22
C ILE A 17 9.31 -3.81 -10.37
N GLU A 18 9.91 -4.10 -11.53
CA GLU A 18 9.18 -4.54 -12.72
C GLU A 18 8.44 -5.85 -12.46
N LYS A 19 9.09 -6.81 -11.79
CA LYS A 19 8.47 -8.07 -11.39
C LYS A 19 7.22 -7.83 -10.53
N GLN A 20 7.31 -7.06 -9.45
CA GLN A 20 6.17 -6.81 -8.56
C GLN A 20 5.08 -5.97 -9.24
N ILE A 21 5.42 -5.02 -10.12
CA ILE A 21 4.45 -4.26 -10.91
C ILE A 21 3.66 -5.20 -11.84
N ASN A 22 4.34 -6.14 -12.52
CA ASN A 22 3.67 -7.09 -13.40
C ASN A 22 2.74 -8.02 -12.61
N GLU A 23 3.18 -8.50 -11.43
CA GLU A 23 2.31 -9.29 -10.55
C GLU A 23 1.04 -8.51 -10.14
N LEU A 24 1.16 -7.20 -9.85
CA LEU A 24 0.01 -6.35 -9.53
C LEU A 24 -0.91 -6.08 -10.73
N LEU A 25 -0.34 -5.97 -11.94
CA LEU A 25 -1.10 -5.85 -13.19
C LEU A 25 -1.87 -7.15 -13.49
N ASP A 26 -1.22 -8.31 -13.31
CA ASP A 26 -1.85 -9.62 -13.53
C ASP A 26 -2.98 -9.91 -12.55
N MET A 27 -2.88 -9.35 -11.33
CA MET A 27 -3.94 -9.41 -10.32
C MET A 27 -5.03 -8.35 -10.52
N ASP A 28 -4.93 -7.50 -11.55
CA ASP A 28 -5.83 -6.37 -11.81
C ASP A 28 -5.95 -5.38 -10.63
N PHE A 29 -4.89 -5.28 -9.82
CA PHE A 29 -4.83 -4.34 -8.70
C PHE A 29 -4.42 -2.93 -9.14
N ILE A 30 -3.71 -2.82 -10.26
CA ILE A 30 -3.29 -1.57 -10.87
C ILE A 30 -3.50 -1.63 -12.39
N GLY A 31 -3.60 -0.47 -13.03
CA GLY A 31 -3.73 -0.34 -14.49
C GLY A 31 -2.65 0.59 -15.07
N LYS A 32 -2.39 0.44 -16.38
CA LYS A 32 -1.55 1.38 -17.12
C LYS A 32 -2.37 2.60 -17.52
N ILE A 33 -1.80 3.78 -17.31
CA ILE A 33 -2.38 5.04 -17.75
C ILE A 33 -1.92 5.31 -19.20
N GLY A 34 -2.84 5.66 -20.09
CA GLY A 34 -2.56 5.95 -21.49
C GLY A 34 -1.82 7.28 -21.72
N HIS A 35 -1.11 7.40 -22.85
CA HIS A 35 -0.33 8.60 -23.20
C HIS A 35 -1.15 9.89 -23.30
N ASN A 36 -2.46 9.79 -23.53
CA ASN A 36 -3.36 10.92 -23.69
C ASN A 36 -4.10 11.29 -22.38
N GLU A 37 -3.85 10.56 -21.29
CA GLU A 37 -4.51 10.81 -20.01
C GLU A 37 -3.74 11.85 -19.18
N ILE A 38 -4.49 12.74 -18.53
CA ILE A 38 -3.92 13.80 -17.69
C ILE A 38 -3.65 13.25 -16.29
N VAL A 39 -2.38 13.14 -15.92
CA VAL A 39 -1.97 12.63 -14.59
C VAL A 39 -1.60 13.79 -13.66
N GLU A 40 -2.47 14.23 -12.76
CA GLU A 40 -2.15 15.39 -11.90
C GLU A 40 -1.15 15.09 -10.77
N ILE A 41 -1.04 13.81 -10.39
CA ILE A 41 -0.27 13.34 -9.24
C ILE A 41 0.53 12.10 -9.64
N THR A 42 1.82 12.05 -9.30
CA THR A 42 2.65 10.86 -9.39
C THR A 42 3.37 10.62 -8.07
N THR A 43 3.44 9.35 -7.67
CA THR A 43 4.18 8.91 -6.50
C THR A 43 5.28 7.94 -6.94
N PRO A 44 6.56 8.22 -6.64
CA PRO A 44 7.63 7.28 -6.95
C PRO A 44 7.51 6.03 -6.09
N VAL A 45 7.97 4.90 -6.64
CA VAL A 45 8.04 3.62 -5.94
C VAL A 45 9.48 3.21 -5.67
N LEU A 46 9.69 2.44 -4.62
CA LEU A 46 10.98 1.85 -4.25
C LEU A 46 10.80 0.41 -3.74
N ILE A 47 11.90 -0.34 -3.66
CA ILE A 47 11.92 -1.63 -2.97
C ILE A 47 12.49 -1.44 -1.57
N THR A 48 11.80 -1.97 -0.58
CA THR A 48 12.31 -2.14 0.78
C THR A 48 12.64 -3.61 1.01
N TRP A 49 13.82 -3.89 1.55
CA TRP A 49 14.27 -5.24 1.88
C TRP A 49 14.16 -5.47 3.39
N HIS A 50 13.58 -6.60 3.77
CA HIS A 50 13.47 -7.03 5.16
C HIS A 50 13.42 -8.56 5.23
N ASP A 51 14.27 -9.18 6.05
CA ASP A 51 14.34 -10.64 6.24
C ASP A 51 14.37 -11.44 4.92
N GLY A 52 15.18 -10.99 3.95
CA GLY A 52 15.31 -11.65 2.65
C GLY A 52 14.10 -11.49 1.72
N LYS A 53 13.08 -10.71 2.11
CA LYS A 53 11.92 -10.38 1.29
C LYS A 53 11.97 -8.92 0.84
N SER A 54 11.57 -8.69 -0.41
CA SER A 54 11.38 -7.37 -1.01
C SER A 54 9.91 -6.95 -0.94
N ARG A 55 9.66 -5.66 -0.74
CA ARG A 55 8.31 -5.06 -0.86
C ARG A 55 8.37 -3.80 -1.70
N LEU A 56 7.52 -3.73 -2.73
CA LEU A 56 7.24 -2.51 -3.47
C LEU A 56 6.49 -1.51 -2.58
N CYS A 57 7.07 -0.33 -2.39
CA CYS A 57 6.53 0.72 -1.53
C CYS A 57 6.37 2.02 -2.34
N GLY A 58 5.17 2.59 -2.36
CA GLY A 58 4.93 3.93 -2.88
C GLY A 58 5.27 4.99 -1.84
N ASP A 59 6.03 6.02 -2.23
CA ASP A 59 6.33 7.17 -1.37
C ASP A 59 5.21 8.20 -1.37
N PHE A 60 4.17 7.94 -0.59
CA PHE A 60 3.01 8.83 -0.48
C PHE A 60 3.23 10.03 0.44
N ARG A 61 4.45 10.31 0.93
CA ARG A 61 4.67 11.41 1.91
C ARG A 61 4.20 12.76 1.40
N ALA A 62 4.49 13.08 0.14
CA ALA A 62 4.02 14.31 -0.48
C ALA A 62 2.48 14.30 -0.57
N LEU A 63 1.87 13.22 -1.07
CA LEU A 63 0.42 13.08 -1.18
C LEU A 63 -0.27 13.23 0.19
N ASN A 64 0.25 12.57 1.22
CA ASN A 64 -0.30 12.54 2.58
C ASN A 64 -0.40 13.95 3.21
N ASN A 65 0.49 14.87 2.82
CA ASN A 65 0.45 16.26 3.31
C ASN A 65 -0.67 17.09 2.65
N TYR A 66 -1.15 16.69 1.47
CA TYR A 66 -2.26 17.35 0.76
C TYR A 66 -3.60 16.69 1.03
N THR A 67 -3.63 15.39 1.34
CA THR A 67 -4.86 14.65 1.64
C THR A 67 -5.32 14.89 3.07
N LYS A 68 -6.61 15.10 3.27
CA LYS A 68 -7.21 15.10 4.60
C LYS A 68 -7.27 13.66 5.11
N ALA A 69 -6.66 13.40 6.26
CA ALA A 69 -6.75 12.09 6.90
C ALA A 69 -8.21 11.75 7.26
N ASP A 70 -8.70 10.62 6.75
CA ASP A 70 -9.98 10.06 7.16
C ASP A 70 -9.80 9.31 8.49
N ARG A 71 -10.37 9.87 9.56
CA ARG A 71 -10.22 9.35 10.92
C ARG A 71 -11.48 8.59 11.30
N TYR A 72 -11.54 7.33 10.93
CA TYR A 72 -12.58 6.43 11.40
C TYR A 72 -12.42 6.18 12.92
N PRO A 73 -13.50 6.22 13.73
CA PRO A 73 -13.40 5.97 15.16
C PRO A 73 -13.03 4.51 15.43
N ILE A 74 -11.78 4.28 15.82
CA ILE A 74 -11.32 2.98 16.30
C ILE A 74 -11.69 2.87 17.79
N SER A 75 -12.31 1.76 18.18
CA SER A 75 -12.63 1.49 19.59
C SER A 75 -11.37 1.51 20.44
N ARG A 76 -11.44 2.09 21.64
CA ARG A 76 -10.32 2.02 22.59
C ARG A 76 -10.01 0.57 22.94
N ILE A 77 -8.72 0.25 23.07
CA ILE A 77 -8.22 -1.10 23.36
C ILE A 77 -8.95 -1.74 24.56
N PRO A 78 -9.13 -1.06 25.73
CA PRO A 78 -9.81 -1.68 26.87
C PRO A 78 -11.23 -2.13 26.58
N HIS A 79 -12.01 -1.31 25.85
CA HIS A 79 -13.39 -1.63 25.51
C HIS A 79 -13.47 -2.84 24.56
N ALA A 80 -12.53 -2.95 23.62
CA ALA A 80 -12.45 -4.12 22.74
C ALA A 80 -12.09 -5.39 23.55
N LEU A 81 -11.18 -5.27 24.52
CA LEU A 81 -10.77 -6.39 25.38
C LEU A 81 -11.88 -6.85 26.33
N GLU A 82 -12.67 -5.94 26.91
CA GLU A 82 -13.83 -6.28 27.74
C GLU A 82 -14.83 -7.15 26.97
N LYS A 83 -15.12 -6.78 25.72
CA LYS A 83 -16.00 -7.56 24.84
C LYS A 83 -15.42 -8.94 24.51
N LEU A 84 -14.11 -9.03 24.32
CA LEU A 84 -13.43 -10.30 24.09
C LEU A 84 -13.41 -11.19 25.33
N ALA A 85 -13.25 -10.61 26.53
CA ALA A 85 -13.16 -11.36 27.79
C ALA A 85 -14.45 -12.13 28.13
N ILE A 86 -15.62 -11.61 27.74
CA ILE A 86 -16.91 -12.26 27.97
C ILE A 86 -17.37 -13.14 26.81
N ALA A 87 -16.59 -13.23 25.72
CA ALA A 87 -16.96 -14.00 24.54
C ALA A 87 -16.80 -15.51 24.79
N LYS A 88 -17.82 -16.30 24.43
CA LYS A 88 -17.78 -17.77 24.53
C LYS A 88 -16.80 -18.40 23.52
N TYR A 89 -16.64 -17.77 22.35
CA TYR A 89 -15.74 -18.19 21.29
C TYR A 89 -15.10 -16.94 20.68
N ILE A 90 -13.79 -17.02 20.39
CA ILE A 90 -13.04 -15.95 19.73
C ILE A 90 -12.45 -16.53 18.45
N THR A 91 -12.68 -15.86 17.33
CA THR A 91 -12.05 -16.18 16.04
C THR A 91 -11.26 -14.98 15.55
N LYS A 92 -10.00 -15.21 15.21
CA LYS A 92 -9.12 -14.20 14.61
C LYS A 92 -8.99 -14.50 13.13
N MET A 93 -9.40 -13.56 12.28
CA MET A 93 -9.17 -13.61 10.84
C MET A 93 -8.11 -12.58 10.48
N ASP A 94 -7.12 -13.00 9.69
CA ASP A 94 -6.07 -12.12 9.20
C ASP A 94 -6.38 -11.68 7.77
N CYS A 95 -6.62 -10.39 7.58
CA CYS A 95 -6.88 -9.78 6.28
C CYS A 95 -5.57 -9.29 5.64
N MET A 96 -4.54 -10.14 5.54
CA MET A 96 -3.22 -9.76 4.99
C MET A 96 -3.28 -9.12 3.59
N LYS A 97 -4.29 -9.45 2.77
CA LYS A 97 -4.51 -8.87 1.44
C LYS A 97 -5.70 -7.89 1.38
N GLY A 98 -6.18 -7.43 2.53
CA GLY A 98 -7.36 -6.56 2.62
C GLY A 98 -7.18 -5.21 1.92
N PHE A 99 -5.94 -4.72 1.78
CA PHE A 99 -5.67 -3.44 1.12
C PHE A 99 -5.95 -3.47 -0.40
N HIS A 100 -5.83 -4.63 -1.04
CA HIS A 100 -5.94 -4.77 -2.49
C HIS A 100 -7.20 -5.54 -2.92
N LYS A 101 -8.08 -5.88 -1.97
CA LYS A 101 -9.33 -6.59 -2.24
C LYS A 101 -10.46 -5.57 -2.42
N ASN A 102 -11.00 -5.48 -3.64
CA ASN A 102 -12.34 -4.96 -3.91
C ASN A 102 -13.37 -6.07 -3.67
#